data_AF-A0A539EH80-F1
#
_entry.id   AF-A0A539EH80-F1
#
_cell.length_a   1.000
_cell.length_b   1.000
_cell.length_c   1.000
_cell.angle_alpha   90.00
_cell.angle_beta   90.00
_cell.angle_gamma   90.00
#
_symmetry.space_group_name_H-M   'P 1'
#
loop_
_entity.id
_entity.type
_entity.pdbx_description
1 polymer ?
#
loop_
_entity_poly.entity_id
_entity_poly.type
_entity_poly.pdbx_seq_one_letter_code
_entity_poly.pdbx_strand_id
1 'polypeptide(L)' 'GGGDGLPRYVADDEPLAGGDLVLWYTLGVTHTPRPEDWPIMSTHRASVRLIPSGFFTKNPALTLPR' A
#
# COMPACT_ATOMS: atom_id res chain seq x y z
N GLY A 1 -21.86 4.54 -14.00
CA GLY A 1 -20.81 5.55 -14.27
C GLY A 1 -19.79 5.48 -13.16
N GLY A 2 -18.51 5.76 -13.40
CA GLY A 2 -17.39 5.52 -12.47
C GLY A 2 -17.34 6.35 -11.18
N GLY A 3 -18.49 6.79 -10.65
CA GLY A 3 -18.60 7.65 -9.46
C GLY A 3 -18.73 6.90 -8.13
N ASP A 4 -19.02 5.58 -8.12
CA ASP A 4 -19.29 4.82 -6.90
C ASP A 4 -18.02 4.32 -6.16
N GLY A 5 -16.91 5.06 -6.27
CA GLY A 5 -15.60 4.70 -5.71
C GLY A 5 -15.12 5.64 -4.59
N LEU A 6 -13.80 5.70 -4.40
CA LEU A 6 -13.17 6.57 -3.38
C LEU A 6 -13.69 8.03 -3.41
N PRO A 7 -13.91 8.70 -4.56
CA PRO A 7 -14.46 10.05 -4.58
C PRO A 7 -15.84 10.19 -3.91
N ARG A 8 -16.67 9.15 -3.92
CA ARG A 8 -17.96 9.14 -3.24
C ARG A 8 -17.82 8.92 -1.74
N TYR A 9 -16.89 8.07 -1.30
CA TYR A 9 -16.67 7.75 0.12
C TYR A 9 -16.00 8.86 0.92
N VAL A 10 -15.39 9.84 0.27
CA VAL A 10 -14.73 10.99 0.92
C VAL A 10 -15.49 12.30 0.74
N ALA A 11 -16.69 12.26 0.14
CA ALA A 11 -17.38 13.46 -0.35
C ALA A 11 -17.97 14.34 0.77
N ASP A 12 -18.19 13.78 1.95
CA ASP A 12 -18.81 14.40 3.12
C ASP A 12 -17.81 14.95 4.15
N ASP A 13 -16.50 14.80 3.91
CA ASP A 13 -15.41 15.33 4.75
C ASP A 13 -15.57 15.01 6.25
N GLU A 14 -15.99 13.77 6.54
CA GLU A 14 -16.18 13.32 7.92
C GLU A 14 -14.86 13.37 8.73
N PRO A 15 -14.91 13.76 10.02
CA PRO A 15 -13.72 13.84 10.85
C PRO A 15 -13.11 12.46 11.09
N LEU A 16 -11.81 12.32 10.81
CA LEU A 16 -11.09 11.05 10.95
C LEU A 16 -10.60 10.76 12.38
N ALA A 17 -10.48 11.78 13.23
CA ALA A 17 -9.88 11.64 14.56
C ALA A 17 -10.77 10.82 15.50
N GLY A 18 -10.22 9.72 16.04
CA GLY A 18 -10.94 8.84 16.97
C GLY A 18 -11.96 7.91 16.32
N GLY A 19 -12.03 7.88 14.98
CA GLY A 19 -12.90 6.97 14.22
C GLY A 19 -12.24 5.62 13.92
N ASP A 20 -13.05 4.70 13.41
CA ASP A 20 -12.58 3.51 12.71
C ASP A 20 -12.20 3.90 11.27
N LEU A 21 -10.98 3.58 10.85
CA LEU A 21 -10.38 4.14 9.64
C LEU A 21 -10.00 3.07 8.64
N VAL A 22 -10.19 3.40 7.36
CA VAL A 22 -9.72 2.60 6.23
C VAL A 22 -8.64 3.38 5.48
N LEU A 23 -7.55 2.69 5.12
CA LEU A 23 -6.46 3.24 4.31
C LEU A 23 -6.52 2.66 2.89
N TRP A 24 -6.58 3.53 1.89
CA TRP A 24 -6.40 3.16 0.48
C TRP A 24 -5.02 3.61 -0.01
N TYR A 25 -4.14 2.66 -0.33
CA TYR A 25 -2.81 2.94 -0.87
C TYR A 25 -2.78 2.67 -2.38
N THR A 26 -2.38 3.67 -3.17
CA THR A 26 -2.22 3.52 -4.63
C THR A 26 -0.78 3.18 -4.97
N LEU A 27 -0.58 2.00 -5.60
CA LEU A 27 0.69 1.59 -6.17
C LEU A 27 0.58 1.56 -7.69
N GLY A 28 1.39 2.36 -8.38
CA GLY A 28 1.43 2.42 -9.85
C GLY A 28 2.81 2.10 -10.39
N VAL A 29 2.87 1.39 -11.51
CA VAL A 29 4.09 1.18 -12.30
C VAL A 29 3.82 1.70 -13.70
N THR A 30 4.60 2.69 -14.15
CA THR A 30 4.60 3.10 -15.56
C THR A 30 5.56 2.18 -16.29
N HIS A 31 5.05 1.28 -17.12
CA HIS A 31 5.86 0.33 -17.87
C HIS A 31 6.11 0.86 -19.28
N THR A 32 7.33 1.33 -19.54
CA THR A 32 7.85 1.56 -20.89
C THR A 32 8.46 0.25 -21.39
N PRO A 33 7.86 -0.45 -22.37
CA PRO A 33 8.36 -1.74 -22.84
C PRO A 33 9.75 -1.61 -23.46
N ARG A 34 10.60 -2.62 -23.25
CA ARG A 34 11.92 -2.71 -23.89
C ARG A 34 11.97 -3.94 -24.81
N PRO A 35 12.79 -3.94 -25.89
CA PRO A 35 12.91 -5.11 -26.77
C PRO A 35 13.28 -6.41 -26.05
N GLU A 36 14.03 -6.31 -24.94
CA GLU A 36 14.45 -7.45 -24.12
C GLU A 36 13.30 -8.06 -23.28
N ASP A 37 12.16 -7.37 -23.17
CA ASP A 37 10.95 -7.89 -22.53
C ASP A 37 10.17 -8.85 -23.48
N TRP A 38 10.63 -9.05 -24.72
CA TRP A 38 10.07 -9.98 -25.70
C TRP A 38 10.92 -11.26 -25.83
N PRO A 39 10.31 -12.45 -26.01
CA PRO A 39 8.88 -12.76 -25.99
C PRO A 39 8.29 -12.92 -24.58
N ILE A 40 9.16 -12.95 -23.57
CA ILE A 40 8.77 -13.15 -22.19
C ILE A 40 9.43 -12.04 -21.37
N MET A 41 8.59 -11.23 -20.72
CA MET A 41 9.04 -10.19 -19.82
C MET A 41 9.55 -10.81 -18.52
N SER A 42 10.70 -10.33 -18.04
CA SER A 42 11.20 -10.68 -16.71
C SER A 42 10.30 -10.10 -15.61
N THR A 43 10.22 -10.76 -14.46
CA THR A 43 9.37 -10.32 -13.35
C THR A 43 9.73 -8.91 -12.88
N HIS A 44 8.72 -8.04 -12.77
CA HIS A 44 8.82 -6.76 -12.07
C HIS A 44 8.17 -6.89 -10.68
N ARG A 45 8.91 -6.56 -9.62
CA ARG A 45 8.38 -6.59 -8.24
C ARG A 45 8.14 -5.17 -7.73
N ALA A 46 6.88 -4.89 -7.39
CA ALA A 46 6.50 -3.72 -6.61
C ALA A 46 5.94 -4.19 -5.26
N SER A 47 6.23 -3.51 -4.16
CA SER A 47 5.79 -3.93 -2.82
C SER A 47 5.59 -2.75 -1.89
N VAL A 48 4.62 -2.88 -1.00
CA VAL A 48 4.40 -1.99 0.17
C VAL A 48 4.69 -2.77 1.45
N ARG A 49 5.18 -2.08 2.49
CA ARG A 49 5.40 -2.68 3.81
C ARG A 49 4.85 -1.74 4.88
N LEU A 50 4.02 -2.29 5.77
CA LEU A 50 3.61 -1.63 6.99
C LEU A 50 4.58 -2.03 8.09
N ILE A 51 5.23 -1.04 8.70
CA ILE A 51 6.21 -1.25 9.78
C ILE A 51 5.68 -0.56 11.04
N PRO A 52 5.71 -1.24 12.20
CA PRO A 52 5.36 -0.61 13.46
C PRO A 52 6.26 0.60 13.74
N SER A 53 5.67 1.77 14.02
CA SER A 53 6.36 2.98 14.42
C SER A 53 5.92 3.38 15.81
N GLY A 54 6.82 3.35 16.79
CA GLY A 54 6.50 3.63 18.19
C GLY A 54 5.50 2.64 18.84
N PHE A 55 5.15 1.55 18.16
CA PHE A 55 4.14 0.60 18.63
C PHE A 55 4.64 -0.30 19.78
N PHE A 56 5.92 -0.68 19.75
CA PHE A 56 6.55 -1.52 20.78
C PHE A 56 7.52 -0.69 21.63
N THR A 57 7.58 -0.97 22.92
CA THR A 57 8.53 -0.34 23.86
C THR A 57 9.98 -0.82 23.67
N LYS A 58 10.15 -1.99 23.04
CA LYS A 58 11.43 -2.60 22.70
C LYS A 58 11.28 -3.46 21.45
N ASN A 59 12.40 -3.84 20.83
CA ASN A 59 12.38 -4.64 19.61
C ASN A 59 11.56 -5.95 19.79
N PRO A 60 10.47 -6.16 19.02
CA PRO A 60 9.60 -7.32 19.17
C PRO A 60 10.26 -8.65 18.78
N ALA A 61 11.38 -8.61 18.04
CA ALA A 61 12.11 -9.80 17.60
C ALA A 61 13.11 -10.33 18.65
N LEU A 62 13.28 -9.66 19.80
CA LEU A 62 14.33 -9.98 20.79
C LEU A 62 14.26 -11.41 21.35
N THR A 63 13.07 -12.01 21.41
CA THR A 63 12.86 -13.36 21.98
C THR A 63 12.75 -14.45 20.92
N LEU A 64 12.94 -14.11 19.64
CA LEU A 64 12.87 -15.10 18.57
C LEU A 64 14.14 -15.96 18.59
N PRO A 65 14.01 -17.30 18.52
CA PRO A 65 15.16 -18.17 18.31
C PRO A 65 15.82 -17.85 16.96
N ARG A 66 17.11 -18.18 16.85
CA ARG A 66 17.85 -18.08 15.59
C ARG A 66 17.41 -19.13 14.59
#